data_AF-A0AAD5BKK8-F1
#
_entry.id   AF-A0AAD5BKK8-F1
#
_cell.length_a   1.000
_cell.length_b   1.000
_cell.length_c   1.000
_cell.angle_alpha   90.00
_cell.angle_beta   90.00
_cell.angle_gamma   90.00
#
_symmetry.space_group_name_H-M   'P 1'
#
loop_
_entity.id
_entity.type
_entity.pdbx_description
1 polymer ?
#
loop_
_entity_poly.entity_id
_entity_poly.type
_entity_poly.pdbx_seq_one_letter_code
_entity_poly.pdbx_strand_id
1 'polypeptide(L)'
;YAFVIVLRTREILMASPSRVYINVLDGKHFTVCGDVHGRFYDLLYIFELNGLPSKENPYLFNGDFVDRGSFSVEVILALFAFNTDGAKLSDIRAIDRFCEPPEEGLMCEILWSNPQPNPGRGPSKHGVGLSFGGDIPDLVVRSHEVKEEGYEIEHYGKLIVVFSTPNYCNQII
;
A
#
# COMPACT_ATOMS: atom_id res chain seq x y z
N TYR A 1 -25.02 6.39 6.07
CA TYR A 1 -24.17 5.20 5.80
C TYR A 1 -22.70 5.44 6.07
N ALA A 2 -22.00 6.35 5.36
CA ALA A 2 -20.55 6.59 5.51
C ALA A 2 -20.02 6.58 6.96
N PHE A 3 -20.64 7.32 7.89
CA PHE A 3 -20.27 7.34 9.32
C PHE A 3 -20.19 5.93 9.97
N VAL A 4 -21.11 5.03 9.64
CA VAL A 4 -21.13 3.64 10.16
C VAL A 4 -20.01 2.79 9.55
N ILE A 5 -19.70 3.02 8.26
CA ILE A 5 -18.58 2.35 7.57
C ILE A 5 -17.25 2.79 8.22
N VAL A 6 -17.06 4.09 8.43
CA VAL A 6 -15.86 4.64 9.08
C VAL A 6 -15.72 4.16 10.53
N LEU A 7 -16.81 4.16 11.33
CA LEU A 7 -16.74 3.67 12.71
C LEU A 7 -16.37 2.17 12.79
N ARG A 8 -17.02 1.31 12.01
CA ARG A 8 -16.69 -0.13 11.99
C ARG A 8 -15.27 -0.38 11.50
N THR A 9 -14.84 0.34 10.46
CA THR A 9 -13.47 0.22 9.95
C THR A 9 -12.45 0.71 10.97
N ARG A 10 -12.75 1.78 11.71
CA ARG A 10 -11.93 2.23 12.86
C ARG A 10 -11.86 1.17 13.94
N GLU A 11 -12.94 0.50 14.31
CA GLU A 11 -12.93 -0.59 15.29
C GLU A 11 -12.05 -1.76 14.84
N ILE A 12 -12.19 -2.20 13.58
CA ILE A 12 -11.39 -3.28 12.98
C ILE A 12 -9.91 -2.89 12.91
N LEU A 13 -9.60 -1.69 12.40
CA LEU A 13 -8.23 -1.19 12.29
C LEU A 13 -7.61 -0.91 13.66
N MET A 14 -8.35 -0.47 14.68
CA MET A 14 -7.83 -0.30 16.04
C MET A 14 -7.54 -1.65 16.72
N ALA A 15 -8.36 -2.67 16.49
CA ALA A 15 -8.12 -4.02 16.97
C ALA A 15 -7.01 -4.78 16.21
N SER A 16 -6.52 -4.23 15.10
CA SER A 16 -5.51 -4.86 14.24
C SER A 16 -4.06 -4.59 14.68
N PRO A 17 -3.12 -5.51 14.40
CA PRO A 17 -1.67 -5.28 14.58
C PRO A 17 -1.11 -4.30 13.54
N SER A 18 0.07 -3.70 13.80
CA SER A 18 0.75 -2.84 12.81
C SER A 18 1.56 -3.61 11.75
N ARG A 19 1.62 -4.95 11.79
CA ARG A 19 1.97 -5.82 10.65
C ARG A 19 0.97 -6.96 10.51
N VAL A 20 0.66 -7.30 9.26
CA VAL A 20 -0.31 -8.32 8.86
C VAL A 20 0.43 -9.43 8.09
N TYR A 21 0.45 -10.65 8.63
CA TYR A 21 1.01 -11.87 8.01
C TYR A 21 -0.05 -12.62 7.18
N ILE A 22 -0.15 -12.35 5.87
CA ILE A 22 -1.16 -13.02 5.04
C ILE A 22 -0.66 -14.41 4.63
N ASN A 23 -1.38 -15.46 5.01
CA ASN A 23 -1.08 -16.85 4.62
C ASN A 23 -1.89 -17.22 3.37
N VAL A 24 -1.23 -17.30 2.23
CA VAL A 24 -1.83 -17.76 0.96
C VAL A 24 -1.67 -19.28 0.89
N LEU A 25 -2.78 -20.01 0.74
CA LEU A 25 -2.77 -21.48 0.63
C LEU A 25 -2.29 -21.91 -0.76
N ASP A 26 -1.76 -23.13 -0.87
CA ASP A 26 -1.38 -23.69 -2.17
C ASP A 26 -2.58 -23.74 -3.13
N GLY A 27 -2.33 -23.43 -4.41
CA GLY A 27 -3.37 -23.25 -5.43
C GLY A 27 -4.29 -22.03 -5.25
N LYS A 28 -4.03 -21.13 -4.29
CA LYS A 28 -4.72 -19.82 -4.16
C LYS A 28 -3.82 -18.67 -4.61
N HIS A 29 -4.43 -17.58 -5.07
CA HIS A 29 -3.76 -16.33 -5.41
C HIS A 29 -4.04 -15.24 -4.38
N PHE A 30 -3.29 -14.14 -4.49
CA PHE A 30 -3.46 -12.93 -3.68
C PHE A 30 -3.05 -11.72 -4.52
N THR A 31 -3.88 -10.68 -4.56
CA THR A 31 -3.64 -9.50 -5.40
C THR A 31 -3.00 -8.36 -4.59
N VAL A 32 -1.94 -7.75 -5.11
CA VAL A 32 -1.33 -6.55 -4.54
C VAL A 32 -1.52 -5.38 -5.51
N CYS A 33 -2.05 -4.27 -5.01
CA CYS A 33 -2.18 -3.00 -5.72
C CYS A 33 -1.37 -1.92 -5.00
N GLY A 34 -0.75 -1.02 -5.77
CA GLY A 34 -0.08 0.17 -5.27
C GLY A 34 -1.02 1.37 -5.14
N ASP A 35 -0.45 2.56 -5.25
CA ASP A 35 -1.12 3.85 -5.03
C ASP A 35 -2.35 4.03 -5.94
N VAL A 36 -3.44 4.58 -5.37
CA VAL A 36 -4.74 4.78 -6.05
C VAL A 36 -5.13 6.26 -6.15
N HIS A 37 -4.59 7.13 -5.26
CA HIS A 37 -4.69 8.59 -5.32
C HIS A 37 -6.05 9.14 -5.79
N GLY A 38 -7.14 8.71 -5.15
CA GLY A 38 -8.49 9.20 -5.44
C GLY A 38 -9.01 8.92 -6.87
N ARG A 39 -8.47 7.91 -7.55
CA ARG A 39 -8.92 7.44 -8.88
C ARG A 39 -10.01 6.37 -8.78
N PHE A 40 -11.24 6.78 -8.45
CA PHE A 40 -12.34 5.83 -8.23
C PHE A 40 -12.69 4.98 -9.46
N TYR A 41 -12.64 5.54 -10.68
CA TYR A 41 -12.93 4.79 -11.91
C TYR A 41 -11.87 3.73 -12.22
N ASP A 42 -10.59 4.05 -11.99
CA ASP A 42 -9.49 3.10 -12.19
C ASP A 42 -9.53 1.98 -11.13
N LEU A 43 -9.94 2.29 -9.88
CA LEU A 43 -10.24 1.28 -8.85
C LEU A 43 -11.39 0.34 -9.26
N LEU A 44 -12.47 0.86 -9.86
CA LEU A 44 -13.54 0.01 -10.39
C LEU A 44 -13.04 -0.88 -11.54
N TYR A 45 -12.17 -0.36 -12.40
CA TYR A 45 -11.58 -1.12 -13.50
C TYR A 45 -10.65 -2.24 -13.03
N ILE A 46 -9.89 -2.04 -11.94
CA ILE A 46 -9.13 -3.10 -11.27
C ILE A 46 -10.04 -4.26 -10.82
N PHE A 47 -11.24 -3.96 -10.32
CA PHE A 47 -12.23 -4.98 -9.93
C PHE A 47 -13.02 -5.56 -11.11
N GLU A 48 -13.10 -4.86 -12.25
CA GLU A 48 -13.65 -5.41 -13.50
C GLU A 48 -12.70 -6.44 -14.12
N LEU A 49 -11.39 -6.12 -14.16
CA LEU A 49 -10.36 -7.00 -14.72
C LEU A 49 -10.05 -8.22 -13.85
N ASN A 50 -9.87 -8.03 -12.54
CA ASN A 50 -9.39 -9.06 -11.61
C ASN A 50 -10.48 -9.53 -10.63
N GLY A 51 -11.75 -9.12 -10.84
CA GLY A 51 -12.89 -9.49 -10.01
C GLY A 51 -13.02 -8.70 -8.70
N LEU A 52 -14.21 -8.74 -8.10
CA LEU A 52 -14.47 -8.06 -6.83
C LEU A 52 -13.69 -8.70 -5.65
N PRO A 53 -13.31 -7.92 -4.62
CA PRO A 53 -12.70 -8.45 -3.41
C PRO A 53 -13.61 -9.45 -2.69
N SER A 54 -13.07 -10.61 -2.33
CA SER A 54 -13.76 -11.63 -1.55
C SER A 54 -12.78 -12.54 -0.80
N LYS A 55 -13.31 -13.46 0.01
CA LYS A 55 -12.49 -14.48 0.70
C LYS A 55 -11.71 -15.39 -0.26
N GLU A 56 -12.20 -15.57 -1.48
CA GLU A 56 -11.55 -16.35 -2.54
C GLU A 56 -10.82 -15.48 -3.58
N ASN A 57 -10.90 -14.16 -3.45
CA ASN A 57 -10.20 -13.17 -4.29
C ASN A 57 -9.69 -12.01 -3.41
N PRO A 58 -8.66 -12.26 -2.57
CA PRO A 58 -8.19 -11.29 -1.58
C PRO A 58 -7.23 -10.25 -2.18
N TYR A 59 -7.28 -9.03 -1.62
CA TYR A 59 -6.49 -7.88 -2.06
C TYR A 59 -5.68 -7.25 -0.90
N LEU A 60 -4.51 -6.72 -1.22
CA LEU A 60 -3.82 -5.67 -0.47
C LEU A 60 -3.74 -4.41 -1.34
N PHE A 61 -4.27 -3.29 -0.86
CA PHE A 61 -3.96 -1.96 -1.40
C PHE A 61 -2.88 -1.35 -0.51
N ASN A 62 -1.70 -1.10 -1.08
CA ASN A 62 -0.47 -0.80 -0.34
C ASN A 62 -0.19 0.71 -0.30
N GLY A 63 -1.03 1.45 0.42
CA GLY A 63 -0.89 2.89 0.66
C GLY A 63 -1.65 3.80 -0.31
N ASP A 64 -1.54 5.10 -0.06
CA ASP A 64 -1.86 6.21 -0.98
C ASP A 64 -3.18 6.07 -1.74
N PHE A 65 -4.25 5.81 -0.97
CA PHE A 65 -5.62 5.67 -1.48
C PHE A 65 -6.26 7.01 -1.91
N VAL A 66 -5.78 8.11 -1.34
CA VAL A 66 -6.40 9.44 -1.38
C VAL A 66 -5.40 10.50 -1.84
N ASP A 67 -5.86 11.76 -1.87
CA ASP A 67 -5.20 12.93 -2.42
C ASP A 67 -4.93 12.84 -3.93
N ARG A 68 -4.59 13.99 -4.54
CA ARG A 68 -4.39 14.21 -5.98
C ARG A 68 -5.66 14.04 -6.83
N GLY A 69 -6.29 12.87 -6.80
CA GLY A 69 -7.51 12.57 -7.56
C GLY A 69 -8.79 13.01 -6.86
N SER A 70 -9.73 13.52 -7.67
CA SER A 70 -10.96 14.18 -7.22
C SER A 70 -12.00 13.24 -6.58
N PHE A 71 -11.81 11.92 -6.62
CA PHE A 71 -12.75 10.91 -6.10
C PHE A 71 -12.19 10.14 -4.89
N SER A 72 -11.41 10.85 -4.06
CA SER A 72 -10.77 10.29 -2.84
C SER A 72 -11.79 9.76 -1.82
N VAL A 73 -12.97 10.38 -1.73
CA VAL A 73 -14.03 9.97 -0.79
C VAL A 73 -14.69 8.67 -1.22
N GLU A 74 -14.91 8.51 -2.51
CA GLU A 74 -15.47 7.31 -3.14
C GLU A 74 -14.52 6.13 -3.02
N VAL A 75 -13.22 6.33 -3.30
CA VAL A 75 -12.17 5.32 -3.10
C VAL A 75 -12.12 4.83 -1.66
N ILE A 76 -11.96 5.74 -0.68
CA ILE A 76 -11.74 5.32 0.71
C ILE A 76 -12.98 4.65 1.31
N LEU A 77 -14.19 5.12 0.98
CA LEU A 77 -15.43 4.49 1.45
C LEU A 77 -15.71 3.14 0.79
N ALA A 78 -15.30 2.93 -0.48
CA ALA A 78 -15.39 1.63 -1.13
C ALA A 78 -14.43 0.61 -0.49
N LEU A 79 -13.15 0.98 -0.32
CA LEU A 79 -12.16 0.12 0.34
C LEU A 79 -12.57 -0.22 1.79
N PHE A 80 -13.08 0.76 2.54
CA PHE A 80 -13.58 0.54 3.90
C PHE A 80 -14.82 -0.37 3.96
N ALA A 81 -15.68 -0.38 2.94
CA ALA A 81 -16.81 -1.30 2.88
C ALA A 81 -16.34 -2.77 2.72
N PHE A 82 -15.34 -3.04 1.88
CA PHE A 82 -14.75 -4.37 1.72
C PHE A 82 -13.93 -4.82 2.96
N ASN A 83 -13.29 -3.90 3.68
CA ASN A 83 -12.47 -4.18 4.86
C ASN A 83 -13.27 -4.56 6.14
N THR A 84 -14.47 -5.15 5.99
CA THR A 84 -15.37 -5.49 7.10
C THR A 84 -15.33 -6.96 7.57
N ASP A 85 -14.59 -7.83 6.87
CA ASP A 85 -14.32 -9.23 7.25
C ASP A 85 -12.87 -9.35 7.80
N GLY A 86 -12.71 -9.72 9.07
CA GLY A 86 -11.45 -9.49 9.82
C GLY A 86 -10.43 -10.65 9.83
N ALA A 87 -9.14 -10.29 9.73
CA ALA A 87 -7.97 -11.15 9.98
C ALA A 87 -7.15 -10.68 11.21
N LYS A 88 -6.37 -11.56 11.88
CA LYS A 88 -5.65 -11.27 13.15
C LYS A 88 -4.22 -11.81 13.20
N LEU A 89 -3.20 -10.94 13.15
CA LEU A 89 -1.82 -11.32 12.77
C LEU A 89 -0.71 -10.58 13.59
N SER A 90 0.51 -10.41 13.05
CA SER A 90 1.76 -10.02 13.78
C SER A 90 2.87 -9.47 12.84
N ASP A 91 3.98 -8.81 13.22
CA ASP A 91 4.60 -8.22 14.44
C ASP A 91 5.83 -7.39 13.95
N ILE A 92 6.25 -6.21 14.44
CA ILE A 92 5.68 -4.85 14.33
C ILE A 92 4.40 -4.55 15.11
N ARG A 93 4.06 -5.31 16.15
CA ARG A 93 2.99 -4.87 17.07
C ARG A 93 3.36 -3.67 17.95
N ALA A 94 4.66 -3.37 18.09
CA ALA A 94 5.16 -2.36 19.03
C ALA A 94 5.24 -0.92 18.46
N ILE A 95 4.97 -0.70 17.16
CA ILE A 95 4.73 0.66 16.67
C ILE A 95 3.32 1.06 17.08
N ASP A 96 3.22 1.97 18.05
CA ASP A 96 2.00 2.77 18.20
C ASP A 96 1.86 3.64 16.95
N ARG A 97 0.79 3.36 16.19
CA ARG A 97 0.48 3.97 14.90
C ARG A 97 -0.78 4.83 14.97
N PHE A 98 -1.30 5.10 16.17
CA PHE A 98 -2.50 5.91 16.38
C PHE A 98 -2.14 7.40 16.60
N CYS A 99 -1.15 7.85 15.84
CA CYS A 99 -0.59 9.19 15.78
C CYS A 99 -0.33 9.57 14.32
N GLU A 100 -0.06 10.85 14.06
CA GLU A 100 0.55 11.25 12.80
C GLU A 100 1.96 10.65 12.66
N PRO A 101 2.44 10.37 11.43
CA PRO A 101 3.81 9.89 11.23
C PRO A 101 4.84 10.86 11.85
N PRO A 102 5.77 10.38 12.70
CA PRO A 102 6.86 11.21 13.21
C PRO A 102 7.83 11.60 12.08
N GLU A 103 8.60 12.67 12.29
CA GLU A 103 9.63 13.12 11.33
C GLU A 103 10.80 12.13 11.17
N GLU A 104 11.04 11.29 12.18
CA GLU A 104 12.12 10.29 12.21
C GLU A 104 11.66 8.92 12.73
N GLY A 105 12.47 7.88 12.51
CA GLY A 105 12.30 6.54 13.08
C GLY A 105 11.43 5.60 12.23
N LEU A 106 11.17 4.40 12.75
CA LEU A 106 10.72 3.26 11.94
C LEU A 106 9.37 3.47 11.21
N MET A 107 8.42 4.22 11.79
CA MET A 107 7.16 4.55 11.10
C MET A 107 7.39 5.51 9.93
N CYS A 108 8.31 6.47 10.07
CA CYS A 108 8.75 7.33 8.98
C CYS A 108 9.53 6.54 7.92
N GLU A 109 10.47 5.68 8.33
CA GLU A 109 11.27 4.85 7.41
C GLU A 109 10.37 3.94 6.55
N ILE A 110 9.33 3.33 7.13
CA ILE A 110 8.41 2.44 6.39
C ILE A 110 7.57 3.21 5.36
N LEU A 111 7.16 4.45 5.65
CA LEU A 111 6.26 5.22 4.78
C LEU A 111 6.99 6.03 3.70
N TRP A 112 8.17 6.60 4.01
CA TRP A 112 8.81 7.63 3.18
C TRP A 112 10.18 7.25 2.60
N SER A 113 10.71 6.06 2.90
CA SER A 113 12.00 5.64 2.33
C SER A 113 11.90 5.23 0.87
N ASN A 114 13.02 5.26 0.14
CA ASN A 114 13.08 4.99 -1.29
C ASN A 114 14.27 4.07 -1.64
N PRO A 115 14.22 3.30 -2.73
CA PRO A 115 15.38 2.57 -3.21
C PRO A 115 16.48 3.51 -3.73
N GLN A 116 17.71 3.01 -3.72
CA GLN A 116 18.85 3.54 -4.46
C GLN A 116 19.62 2.39 -5.16
N PRO A 117 20.37 2.67 -6.25
CA PRO A 117 21.15 1.64 -6.94
C PRO A 117 22.33 1.08 -6.13
N ASN A 118 22.88 1.89 -5.21
CA ASN A 118 24.07 1.53 -4.42
C ASN A 118 23.70 0.78 -3.13
N PRO A 119 24.47 -0.21 -2.69
CA PRO A 119 24.30 -0.86 -1.39
C PRO A 119 24.35 0.12 -0.19
N GLY A 120 23.74 -0.28 0.93
CA GLY A 120 23.72 0.45 2.19
C GLY A 120 22.54 1.42 2.33
N ARG A 121 22.67 2.34 3.28
CA ARG A 121 21.69 3.42 3.54
C ARG A 121 22.27 4.78 3.14
N GLY A 122 21.43 5.66 2.60
CA GLY A 122 21.76 7.04 2.23
C GLY A 122 20.65 8.03 2.61
N PRO A 123 20.84 9.35 2.41
CA PRO A 123 19.79 10.34 2.62
C PRO A 123 18.65 10.17 1.62
N SER A 124 17.40 10.43 2.04
CA SER A 124 16.24 10.41 1.13
C SER A 124 16.26 11.58 0.15
N LYS A 125 15.92 11.30 -1.12
CA LYS A 125 15.73 12.32 -2.17
C LYS A 125 14.56 13.28 -1.89
N HIS A 126 13.67 12.95 -0.95
CA HIS A 126 12.53 13.77 -0.55
C HIS A 126 12.76 14.52 0.78
N GLY A 127 13.94 14.41 1.39
CA GLY A 127 14.28 15.07 2.66
C GLY A 127 13.66 14.44 3.92
N VAL A 128 12.85 13.40 3.77
CA VAL A 128 12.18 12.64 4.84
C VAL A 128 12.33 11.13 4.55
N GLY A 129 12.49 10.31 5.60
CA GLY A 129 12.91 8.90 5.45
C GLY A 129 14.36 8.75 4.97
N LEU A 130 14.70 7.59 4.39
CA LEU A 130 16.05 7.30 3.88
C LEU A 130 16.06 6.70 2.47
N SER A 131 17.24 6.58 1.87
CA SER A 131 17.47 5.78 0.67
C SER A 131 18.10 4.43 1.05
N PHE A 132 17.69 3.30 0.45
CA PHE A 132 18.22 1.96 0.74
C PHE A 132 18.64 1.15 -0.50
N GLY A 133 19.73 0.40 -0.38
CA GLY A 133 20.28 -0.45 -1.43
C GLY A 133 19.71 -1.87 -1.49
N GLY A 134 20.21 -2.65 -2.46
CA GLY A 134 19.80 -4.04 -2.71
C GLY A 134 20.35 -5.09 -1.74
N ASP A 135 21.02 -4.68 -0.67
CA ASP A 135 21.49 -5.49 0.46
C ASP A 135 20.35 -5.90 1.44
N ILE A 136 19.12 -5.97 0.93
CA ILE A 136 17.95 -6.50 1.62
C ILE A 136 17.97 -8.05 1.66
N PRO A 137 17.45 -8.68 2.74
CA PRO A 137 17.49 -10.14 2.89
C PRO A 137 16.53 -10.85 1.94
N ASP A 138 15.26 -10.45 1.97
CA ASP A 138 14.12 -11.10 1.32
C ASP A 138 13.54 -10.26 0.17
N LEU A 139 12.53 -10.79 -0.52
CA LEU A 139 11.73 -10.05 -1.50
C LEU A 139 10.85 -9.00 -0.79
N VAL A 140 10.93 -7.75 -1.23
CA VAL A 140 10.06 -6.65 -0.81
C VAL A 140 9.19 -6.21 -1.99
N VAL A 141 7.89 -6.05 -1.76
CA VAL A 141 6.96 -5.36 -2.67
C VAL A 141 6.55 -4.04 -2.01
N ARG A 142 6.60 -2.94 -2.75
CA ARG A 142 6.32 -1.56 -2.27
C ARG A 142 5.58 -0.72 -3.32
N SER A 143 5.20 0.48 -2.93
CA SER A 143 4.55 1.48 -3.80
C SER A 143 5.29 2.84 -3.70
N HIS A 144 4.57 3.97 -3.68
CA HIS A 144 5.05 5.34 -3.43
C HIS A 144 5.92 5.97 -4.53
N GLU A 145 6.25 5.22 -5.60
CA GLU A 145 6.94 5.74 -6.76
C GLU A 145 6.21 5.38 -8.05
N VAL A 146 5.97 6.41 -8.87
CA VAL A 146 5.39 6.28 -10.21
C VAL A 146 6.38 5.54 -11.11
N LYS A 147 5.89 4.51 -11.82
CA LYS A 147 6.64 3.76 -12.84
C LYS A 147 5.85 3.77 -14.15
N GLU A 148 6.53 3.89 -15.29
CA GLU A 148 5.94 4.01 -16.64
C GLU A 148 5.01 2.83 -16.98
N GLU A 149 5.53 1.59 -16.85
CA GLU A 149 4.80 0.34 -17.03
C GLU A 149 3.90 -0.04 -15.83
N GLY A 150 3.69 0.86 -14.87
CA GLY A 150 2.96 0.60 -13.61
C GLY A 150 3.71 -0.28 -12.60
N TYR A 151 4.87 -0.83 -12.94
CA TYR A 151 5.76 -1.53 -12.00
C TYR A 151 7.23 -1.43 -12.43
N GLU A 152 8.15 -1.73 -11.52
CA GLU A 152 9.56 -1.97 -11.82
C GLU A 152 10.13 -3.07 -10.93
N ILE A 153 11.07 -3.87 -11.46
CA ILE A 153 11.78 -4.91 -10.73
C ILE A 153 13.23 -4.45 -10.51
N GLU A 154 13.55 -4.08 -9.28
CA GLU A 154 14.82 -3.53 -8.85
C GLU A 154 15.65 -4.54 -8.03
N HIS A 155 16.85 -4.14 -7.62
CA HIS A 155 17.71 -4.88 -6.68
C HIS A 155 17.88 -6.38 -7.01
N TYR A 156 18.16 -6.68 -8.29
CA TYR A 156 18.33 -8.05 -8.82
C TYR A 156 17.14 -8.99 -8.57
N GLY A 157 15.91 -8.45 -8.55
CA GLY A 157 14.68 -9.21 -8.31
C GLY A 157 14.29 -9.33 -6.85
N LYS A 158 14.98 -8.63 -5.93
CA LYS A 158 14.58 -8.54 -4.52
C LYS A 158 13.64 -7.40 -4.20
N LEU A 159 13.48 -6.42 -5.09
CA LEU A 159 12.55 -5.32 -4.90
C LEU A 159 11.58 -5.24 -6.08
N ILE A 160 10.29 -5.12 -5.80
CA ILE A 160 9.26 -4.80 -6.78
C ILE A 160 8.57 -3.52 -6.32
N VAL A 161 8.56 -2.50 -7.18
CA VAL A 161 7.69 -1.33 -7.01
C VAL A 161 6.45 -1.55 -7.86
N VAL A 162 5.25 -1.34 -7.29
CA VAL A 162 3.97 -1.42 -7.99
C VAL A 162 3.18 -0.13 -7.78
N PHE A 163 2.57 0.38 -8.85
CA PHE A 163 1.84 1.63 -8.89
C PHE A 163 0.54 1.44 -9.66
N SER A 164 -0.61 1.65 -9.02
CA SER A 164 -1.93 1.25 -9.56
C SER A 164 -2.77 2.40 -10.10
N THR A 165 -2.14 3.55 -10.36
CA THR A 165 -2.78 4.76 -10.92
C THR A 165 -2.28 5.02 -12.35
N PRO A 166 -2.97 4.53 -13.40
CA PRO A 166 -2.61 4.88 -14.77
C PRO A 166 -2.79 6.39 -15.03
N ASN A 167 -1.94 6.96 -15.91
CA ASN A 167 -2.03 8.37 -16.34
C ASN A 167 -2.12 9.35 -15.14
N TYR A 168 -1.21 9.20 -14.17
CA TYR A 168 -1.22 9.94 -12.91
C TYR A 168 -1.22 11.46 -13.13
N CYS A 169 -1.99 12.19 -12.33
CA CYS A 169 -2.25 13.63 -12.48
C CYS A 169 -2.75 14.08 -13.89
N ASN A 170 -3.23 13.15 -14.73
CA ASN A 170 -3.58 13.36 -16.14
C ASN A 170 -2.37 13.80 -17.01
N GLN A 171 -1.17 13.37 -16.63
CA GLN A 171 0.06 13.58 -17.38
C GLN A 171 0.46 12.27 -18.04
N ILE A 172 0.85 12.35 -19.32
CA ILE A 172 1.61 11.27 -19.94
C ILE A 172 2.97 11.26 -19.24
N ILE A 173 3.26 10.13 -18.60
CA ILE A 173 4.53 9.81 -17.93
C ILE A 173 5.50 9.34 -19.02
#